data_AF-A0A533RL57-F1
#
_entry.id   AF-A0A533RL57-F1
#
_cell.length_a   1.000
_cell.length_b   1.000
_cell.length_c   1.000
_cell.angle_alpha   90.00
_cell.angle_beta   90.00
_cell.angle_gamma   90.00
#
_symmetry.space_group_name_H-M   'P 1'
#
loop_
_entity.id
_entity.type
_entity.pdbx_description
1 polymer ?
#
loop_
_entity_poly.entity_id
_entity_poly.type
_entity_poly.pdbx_seq_one_letter_code
_entity_poly.pdbx_strand_id
1 'polypeptide(L)'
;MNIKKDIIAILVGVLIFIFLFGSVYTVKIEAPDYAVVYVDQEKKIYYAPPYVDKLSKPASPAQTTIDVKKLKASTIKEVRDLNYAPDKDSRDNGYFIQNYRSFTGFLMEKAGLAKPLPLRWNKDGAWNW
;
A
#
# COMPACT_ATOMS: atom_id res chain seq x y z
N MET A 1 9.23 -47.08 -11.47
CA MET A 1 9.03 -45.82 -10.73
C MET A 1 10.19 -45.67 -9.75
N ASN A 2 11.05 -44.66 -9.94
CA ASN A 2 12.20 -44.45 -9.07
C ASN A 2 11.85 -43.29 -8.15
N ILE A 3 11.25 -43.64 -7.02
CA ILE A 3 10.61 -42.70 -6.08
C ILE A 3 11.50 -41.50 -5.76
N LYS A 4 12.83 -41.67 -5.67
CA LYS A 4 13.77 -40.56 -5.43
C LYS A 4 13.84 -39.58 -6.60
N LYS A 5 13.91 -40.09 -7.84
CA LYS A 5 13.93 -39.26 -9.06
C LYS A 5 12.59 -38.57 -9.27
N ASP A 6 11.50 -39.26 -8.97
CA ASP A 6 10.14 -38.73 -9.11
C ASP A 6 9.90 -37.59 -8.10
N ILE A 7 10.35 -37.74 -6.85
CA ILE A 7 10.31 -36.66 -5.84
C ILE A 7 11.11 -35.43 -6.29
N ILE A 8 12.34 -35.63 -6.79
CA ILE A 8 13.17 -34.52 -7.27
C ILE A 8 12.49 -33.79 -8.44
N ALA A 9 11.93 -34.53 -9.40
CA ALA A 9 11.23 -33.94 -10.53
C ALA A 9 10.01 -33.12 -10.08
N ILE A 10 9.24 -33.61 -9.11
CA ILE A 10 8.10 -32.88 -8.53
C ILE A 10 8.56 -31.59 -7.86
N LEU A 11 9.61 -31.64 -7.03
CA LEU A 11 10.14 -30.45 -6.34
C LEU A 11 10.62 -29.39 -7.33
N VAL A 12 11.35 -29.80 -8.38
CA VAL A 12 11.79 -28.89 -9.44
C VAL A 12 10.59 -28.31 -10.18
N GLY A 13 9.58 -29.12 -10.51
CA GLY A 13 8.35 -28.67 -11.14
C GLY A 13 7.61 -27.63 -10.32
N VAL A 14 7.47 -27.86 -9.01
CA VAL A 14 6.85 -26.91 -8.06
C VAL A 14 7.64 -25.59 -7.99
N LEU A 15 8.97 -25.66 -7.93
CA LEU A 15 9.82 -24.46 -7.92
C LEU A 15 9.66 -23.64 -9.20
N ILE A 16 9.67 -24.29 -10.37
CA ILE A 16 9.44 -23.63 -11.66
C ILE A 16 8.04 -23.01 -11.69
N PHE A 17 7.02 -23.74 -11.22
CA PHE A 17 5.65 -23.23 -11.16
C PHE A 17 5.55 -21.98 -10.28
N ILE A 18 6.08 -22.01 -9.05
CA ILE A 18 6.11 -20.84 -8.16
C ILE A 18 6.85 -19.69 -8.83
N PHE A 19 7.95 -19.96 -9.52
CA PHE A 19 8.72 -18.92 -10.21
C PHE A 19 7.93 -18.26 -11.36
N LEU A 20 7.28 -19.06 -12.20
CA LEU A 20 6.52 -18.55 -13.33
C LEU A 20 5.26 -17.81 -12.87
N PHE A 21 4.42 -18.44 -12.05
CA PHE A 21 3.15 -17.87 -11.63
C PHE A 21 3.32 -16.75 -10.60
N GLY A 22 4.29 -16.89 -9.69
CA GLY A 22 4.59 -15.86 -8.70
C GLY A 22 5.25 -14.62 -9.31
N SER A 23 5.72 -14.66 -10.56
CA SER A 23 6.18 -13.46 -11.27
C SER A 23 5.02 -12.55 -11.71
N VAL A 24 3.84 -13.12 -11.94
CA VAL A 24 2.63 -12.40 -12.42
C VAL A 24 1.86 -11.78 -11.26
N TYR A 25 1.89 -12.39 -10.08
CA TYR A 25 1.19 -11.88 -8.91
C TYR A 25 2.00 -10.81 -8.18
N THR A 26 1.43 -9.63 -7.97
CA THR A 26 2.05 -8.53 -7.21
C THR A 26 1.57 -8.53 -5.76
N VAL A 27 2.53 -8.56 -4.83
CA VAL A 27 2.28 -8.38 -3.40
C VAL A 27 1.88 -6.93 -3.17
N LYS A 28 0.74 -6.75 -2.49
CA LYS A 28 0.23 -5.46 -2.07
C LYS A 28 0.56 -5.24 -0.60
N ILE A 29 0.98 -4.02 -0.26
CA ILE A 29 1.19 -3.58 1.12
C ILE A 29 0.17 -2.49 1.41
N GLU A 30 -0.57 -2.64 2.50
CA GLU A 30 -1.50 -1.64 2.98
C GLU A 30 -0.80 -0.58 3.83
N ALA A 31 -1.40 0.60 3.89
CA ALA A 31 -0.93 1.68 4.74
C ALA A 31 -0.90 1.22 6.21
N PRO A 32 0.25 1.37 6.90
CA PRO A 32 0.38 0.95 8.29
C PRO A 32 -0.40 1.89 9.21
N ASP A 33 -0.75 1.38 10.40
CA ASP A 33 -1.55 2.10 11.39
C ASP A 33 -0.94 3.43 11.85
N TYR A 34 0.39 3.54 11.84
CA TYR A 34 1.10 4.78 12.19
C TYR A 34 1.13 5.82 11.05
N ALA A 35 0.69 5.48 9.83
CA ALA A 35 0.74 6.41 8.71
C ALA A 35 -0.14 7.64 8.97
N VAL A 36 0.41 8.82 8.71
CA VAL A 36 -0.27 10.11 8.93
C VAL A 36 -1.28 10.36 7.83
N VAL A 37 -2.48 10.77 8.20
CA VAL A 37 -3.57 11.14 7.29
C VAL A 37 -4.16 12.47 7.69
N TYR A 38 -4.87 13.12 6.76
CA TYR A 38 -5.58 14.37 7.03
C TYR A 38 -7.06 14.09 7.26
N VAL A 39 -7.64 14.70 8.29
CA VAL A 39 -8.97 14.34 8.77
C VAL A 39 -9.91 15.54 8.75
N ASP A 40 -11.08 15.34 8.18
CA ASP A 40 -12.25 16.21 8.34
C ASP A 40 -13.12 15.64 9.49
N GLN A 41 -13.03 16.30 10.65
CA GLN A 41 -13.72 15.86 11.87
C GLN A 41 -15.25 16.04 11.76
N GLU A 42 -15.72 17.01 10.98
CA GLU A 42 -17.16 17.27 10.80
C GLU A 42 -17.80 16.16 9.98
N LYS A 43 -17.13 15.74 8.90
CA LYS A 43 -17.61 14.68 8.00
C LYS A 43 -17.23 13.27 8.46
N LYS A 44 -16.34 13.12 9.43
CA LYS A 44 -15.75 11.83 9.87
C LYS A 44 -15.08 11.08 8.72
N ILE A 45 -14.35 11.82 7.89
CA ILE A 45 -13.65 11.32 6.71
C ILE A 45 -12.16 11.63 6.84
N TYR A 46 -11.30 10.72 6.40
CA TYR A 46 -9.86 10.96 6.29
C TYR A 46 -9.34 10.79 4.86
N TYR A 47 -8.31 11.58 4.53
CA TYR A 47 -7.73 11.74 3.21
C TYR A 47 -6.26 11.35 3.23
N ALA A 48 -5.79 10.81 2.11
CA ALA A 48 -4.36 10.57 1.93
C ALA A 48 -3.65 11.91 1.66
N PRO A 49 -2.44 12.16 2.22
CA PRO A 49 -1.66 13.36 1.94
C PRO A 49 -1.50 13.72 0.45
N PRO A 50 -1.20 12.76 -0.46
CA PRO A 50 -1.09 13.06 -1.89
C PRO A 50 -2.36 13.65 -2.50
N TYR A 51 -3.54 13.28 -1.97
CA TYR A 51 -4.82 13.81 -2.44
C TYR A 51 -5.01 15.26 -1.97
N VAL A 52 -4.71 15.55 -0.71
CA VAL A 52 -4.78 16.90 -0.13
C VAL A 52 -3.80 17.86 -0.82
N ASP A 53 -2.59 17.39 -1.12
CA ASP A 53 -1.57 18.17 -1.81
C ASP A 53 -1.97 18.53 -3.25
N LYS A 54 -2.75 17.65 -3.91
CA LYS A 54 -3.36 17.95 -5.22
C LYS A 54 -4.47 18.99 -5.12
N LEU A 55 -5.30 18.92 -4.09
CA LEU A 55 -6.36 19.90 -3.86
C LEU A 55 -5.81 21.29 -3.52
N SER A 56 -4.64 21.38 -2.93
CA SER A 56 -4.04 22.67 -2.55
C SER A 56 -3.48 23.46 -3.75
N LYS A 57 -3.45 22.88 -4.96
CA LYS A 57 -2.88 23.51 -6.17
C LYS A 57 -3.97 24.27 -6.95
N PRO A 58 -3.71 25.51 -7.39
CA PRO A 58 -4.70 26.46 -7.92
C PRO A 58 -5.38 26.08 -9.26
N ALA A 59 -5.07 24.92 -9.85
CA ALA A 59 -5.63 24.47 -11.12
C ALA A 59 -6.42 23.15 -11.01
N SER A 60 -6.74 22.68 -9.80
CA SER A 60 -7.46 21.41 -9.63
C SER A 60 -8.97 21.61 -9.86
N PRO A 61 -9.59 21.02 -10.90
CA PRO A 61 -11.04 21.13 -11.13
C PRO A 61 -11.90 20.40 -10.08
N ALA A 62 -11.28 19.69 -9.12
CA ALA A 62 -11.96 19.04 -7.98
C ALA A 62 -12.24 20.00 -6.80
N GLN A 63 -11.91 21.29 -6.95
CA GLN A 63 -11.93 22.29 -5.91
C GLN A 63 -13.35 22.82 -5.68
N THR A 64 -14.15 22.15 -4.86
CA THR A 64 -15.42 22.79 -4.44
C THR A 64 -15.96 22.44 -3.06
N THR A 65 -15.39 21.48 -2.30
CA THR A 65 -16.06 21.08 -1.04
C THR A 65 -15.17 20.76 0.16
N ILE A 66 -13.85 20.76 0.00
CA ILE A 66 -12.90 20.42 1.08
C ILE A 66 -12.10 21.67 1.43
N ASP A 67 -12.30 22.18 2.63
CA ASP A 67 -11.47 23.26 3.19
C ASP A 67 -10.20 22.64 3.81
N VAL A 68 -9.12 22.62 3.03
CA VAL A 68 -7.84 22.02 3.42
C VAL A 68 -7.31 22.61 4.73
N LYS A 69 -7.60 23.89 5.02
CA LYS A 69 -7.13 24.56 6.25
C LYS A 69 -7.77 24.03 7.52
N LYS A 70 -8.94 23.37 7.41
CA LYS A 70 -9.65 22.76 8.54
C LYS A 70 -9.24 21.32 8.82
N LEU A 71 -8.49 20.70 7.90
CA LEU A 71 -8.04 19.33 8.07
C LEU A 71 -6.98 19.25 9.18
N LYS A 72 -7.09 18.21 10.02
CA LYS A 72 -6.10 17.93 11.06
C LYS A 72 -5.32 16.68 10.73
N ALA A 73 -4.04 16.66 11.05
CA ALA A 73 -3.23 15.46 10.97
C ALA A 73 -3.63 14.48 12.09
N SER A 74 -3.70 13.20 11.76
CA SER A 74 -3.95 12.08 12.68
C SER A 74 -3.31 10.82 12.10
N THR A 75 -3.33 9.70 12.82
CA THR A 75 -2.84 8.41 12.30
C THR A 75 -3.98 7.53 11.79
N ILE A 76 -3.67 6.58 10.90
CA ILE A 76 -4.63 5.56 10.44
C ILE A 76 -5.25 4.80 11.62
N LYS A 77 -4.45 4.52 12.66
CA LYS A 77 -4.94 3.88 13.88
C LYS A 77 -6.05 4.69 14.54
N GLU A 78 -5.79 5.97 14.80
CA GLU A 78 -6.73 6.85 15.51
C GLU A 78 -8.03 7.02 14.73
N VAL A 79 -7.96 7.23 13.41
CA VAL A 79 -9.17 7.40 12.60
C VAL A 79 -9.98 6.11 12.49
N ARG A 80 -9.32 4.94 12.48
CA ARG A 80 -9.99 3.63 12.53
C ARG A 80 -10.66 3.40 13.89
N ASP A 81 -9.96 3.69 14.98
CA ASP A 81 -10.51 3.59 16.35
C ASP A 81 -11.74 4.50 16.52
N LEU A 82 -11.76 5.65 15.83
CA LEU A 82 -12.89 6.59 15.80
C LEU A 82 -13.99 6.24 14.77
N ASN A 83 -13.85 5.13 14.03
CA ASN A 83 -14.75 4.70 12.95
C ASN A 83 -14.92 5.74 11.83
N TYR A 84 -13.87 6.47 11.49
CA TYR A 84 -13.89 7.39 10.36
C TYR A 84 -13.66 6.62 9.06
N ALA A 85 -14.28 7.10 7.98
CA ALA A 85 -14.18 6.46 6.68
C ALA A 85 -13.05 7.07 5.83
N PRO A 86 -12.31 6.28 5.05
CA PRO A 86 -11.44 6.84 4.03
C PRO A 86 -12.28 7.55 2.99
N ASP A 87 -11.79 8.70 2.53
CA ASP A 87 -12.31 9.38 1.37
C ASP A 87 -12.33 8.47 0.14
N LYS A 88 -13.41 8.56 -0.63
CA LYS A 88 -13.65 7.68 -1.79
C LYS A 88 -12.56 7.85 -2.83
N ASP A 89 -12.20 9.07 -3.18
CA ASP A 89 -11.18 9.31 -4.19
C ASP A 89 -9.81 8.86 -3.68
N SER A 90 -9.50 9.12 -2.42
CA SER A 90 -8.25 8.68 -1.80
C SER A 90 -8.09 7.15 -1.85
N ARG A 91 -9.18 6.43 -1.57
CA ARG A 91 -9.24 4.96 -1.64
C ARG A 91 -9.17 4.45 -3.07
N ASP A 92 -9.99 4.99 -3.96
CA ASP A 92 -10.15 4.50 -5.33
C ASP A 92 -8.89 4.77 -6.18
N ASN A 93 -8.13 5.84 -5.87
CA ASN A 93 -6.80 6.08 -6.44
C ASN A 93 -5.71 5.17 -5.86
N GLY A 94 -6.03 4.30 -4.89
CA GLY A 94 -5.10 3.36 -4.30
C GLY A 94 -4.02 4.01 -3.43
N TYR A 95 -4.24 5.21 -2.88
CA TYR A 95 -3.21 5.86 -2.05
C TYR A 95 -2.86 5.05 -0.80
N PHE A 96 -3.83 4.36 -0.21
CA PHE A 96 -3.61 3.50 0.95
C PHE A 96 -3.01 2.12 0.61
N ILE A 97 -2.71 1.83 -0.65
CA ILE A 97 -2.17 0.54 -1.10
C ILE A 97 -0.94 0.76 -1.98
N GLN A 98 0.18 0.11 -1.64
CA GLN A 98 1.36 0.06 -2.49
C GLN A 98 1.43 -1.30 -3.19
N ASN A 99 1.47 -1.29 -4.53
CA ASN A 99 1.92 -2.44 -5.31
C ASN A 99 3.43 -2.56 -5.09
N TYR A 100 3.85 -3.50 -4.24
CA TYR A 100 5.23 -3.57 -3.77
C TYR A 100 6.15 -4.23 -4.80
N ARG A 101 6.01 -5.54 -5.00
CA ARG A 101 6.78 -6.33 -5.99
C ARG A 101 6.08 -7.65 -6.30
N SER A 102 6.55 -8.37 -7.32
CA SER A 102 6.07 -9.72 -7.60
C SER A 102 6.26 -10.65 -6.41
N PHE A 103 5.42 -11.69 -6.27
CA PHE A 103 5.51 -12.67 -5.20
C PHE A 103 6.87 -13.37 -5.17
N THR A 104 7.40 -13.75 -6.34
CA THR A 104 8.75 -14.32 -6.44
C THR A 104 9.82 -13.36 -5.96
N GLY A 105 9.72 -12.09 -6.37
CA GLY A 105 10.62 -11.05 -5.89
C GLY A 105 10.54 -10.89 -4.37
N PHE A 106 9.35 -10.91 -3.80
CA PHE A 106 9.14 -10.83 -2.36
C PHE A 106 9.78 -12.00 -1.61
N LEU A 107 9.64 -13.24 -2.12
CA LEU A 107 10.33 -14.39 -1.56
C LEU A 107 11.85 -14.26 -1.65
N MET A 108 12.38 -13.78 -2.78
CA MET A 108 13.82 -13.52 -2.94
C MET A 108 14.33 -12.49 -1.94
N GLU A 109 13.55 -11.43 -1.67
CA GLU A 109 13.87 -10.44 -0.65
C GLU A 109 13.93 -11.05 0.75
N LYS A 110 12.92 -11.86 1.12
CA LYS A 110 12.89 -12.55 2.40
C LYS A 110 14.03 -13.56 2.56
N ALA A 111 14.50 -14.14 1.47
CA ALA A 111 15.68 -15.00 1.44
C ALA A 111 17.01 -14.23 1.43
N GLY A 112 17.00 -12.90 1.41
CA GLY A 112 18.21 -12.07 1.35
C GLY A 112 18.87 -12.02 -0.04
N LEU A 113 18.20 -12.55 -1.08
CA LEU A 113 18.68 -12.59 -2.46
C LEU A 113 18.31 -11.33 -3.26
N ALA A 114 17.40 -10.50 -2.73
CA ALA A 114 17.04 -9.22 -3.32
C ALA A 114 17.00 -8.12 -2.25
N LYS A 115 17.34 -6.88 -2.65
CA LYS A 115 17.18 -5.71 -1.77
C LYS A 115 15.69 -5.38 -1.60
N PRO A 116 15.28 -4.87 -0.42
CA PRO A 116 13.94 -4.32 -0.23
C PRO A 116 13.71 -3.12 -1.14
N LEU A 117 12.51 -3.02 -1.70
CA LEU A 117 12.07 -1.82 -2.39
C LEU A 117 11.66 -0.72 -1.39
N PRO A 118 11.76 0.56 -1.77
CA PRO A 118 11.30 1.66 -0.92
C PRO A 118 9.81 1.53 -0.62
N LEU A 119 9.46 1.74 0.65
CA LEU A 119 8.07 1.78 1.10
C LEU A 119 7.50 3.19 0.96
N ARG A 120 6.20 3.27 0.68
CA ARG A 120 5.45 4.53 0.65
C ARG A 120 5.35 5.19 2.01
N TRP A 121 5.49 4.44 3.11
CA TRP A 121 5.35 4.98 4.47
C TRP A 121 6.62 4.81 5.27
N ASN A 122 7.14 5.92 5.79
CA ASN A 122 8.27 5.96 6.70
C ASN A 122 7.84 5.58 8.11
N LYS A 123 8.79 5.16 8.97
CA LYS A 123 8.49 4.74 10.35
C LYS A 123 7.91 5.86 11.24
N ASP A 124 8.11 7.11 10.85
CA ASP A 124 7.53 8.30 11.49
C ASP A 124 6.11 8.61 10.99
N GLY A 125 5.57 7.81 10.06
CA GLY A 125 4.26 7.98 9.46
C GLY A 125 4.20 8.92 8.26
N ALA A 126 5.34 9.51 7.86
CA ALA A 126 5.41 10.33 6.66
C ALA A 126 5.27 9.48 5.38
N TRP A 127 4.81 10.13 4.31
CA TRP A 127 4.54 9.48 3.02
C TRP A 127 5.64 9.83 2.02
N ASN A 128 6.17 8.81 1.35
CA ASN A 128 7.02 8.89 0.18
C ASN A 128 6.14 8.68 -1.06
N TRP A 129 5.74 9.76 -1.73
CA TRP A 129 4.78 9.74 -2.82
C TRP A 129 5.19 10.59 -4.01
#